data_AF-A0A953A899-F1
#
_entry.id   AF-A0A953A899-F1
#
_cell.length_a   1.000
_cell.length_b   1.000
_cell.length_c   1.000
_cell.angle_alpha   90.00
_cell.angle_beta   90.00
_cell.angle_gamma   90.00
#
_symmetry.space_group_name_H-M   'P 1'
#
loop_
_entity.id
_entity.type
_entity.pdbx_description
1 polymer ?
#
loop_
_entity_poly.entity_id
_entity_poly.type
_entity_poly.pdbx_seq_one_letter_code
_entity_poly.pdbx_strand_id
1 'polypeptide(L)'
;MIRPLDPTGIDGILARLRSGEPPDPGVADRVASLPAAERMPVLQALLEEPAARRWVRGEILPRLDPAAAAALAERLLTYEADFVPERRDRTTAAVVRALPVSALIERAPFLAGSNAAGVLWERLAAAGPDTVRDAALRVFREGAPVARETTLYLLVLDPFGTAPLPDADRRALVLAALADPDEEIRGLAAEVAADDLPDALLADTARWVRDTSVRVRAAAWARAFTEDPERAAGDAVALLMDEAEALPARRSALLALGEWLTTAQIEPVLTMFVKHPVRELAEDAAGLLWTRHRTPVPAQAASESPHASVREIAARLLDPRLGSPLAGGFRSGAEEQGYDFYDPFREG
;
A
#
# COMPACT_ATOMS: atom_id res chain seq x y z
N MET A 1 -24.63 9.73 52.86
CA MET A 1 -23.54 8.78 53.15
C MET A 1 -23.39 7.86 51.96
N ILE A 2 -22.34 8.05 51.17
CA ILE A 2 -22.01 7.17 50.04
C ILE A 2 -21.23 6.00 50.65
N ARG A 3 -21.73 4.77 50.54
CA ARG A 3 -20.97 3.57 50.92
C ARG A 3 -19.66 3.59 50.11
N PRO A 4 -18.49 3.33 50.73
CA PRO A 4 -17.28 3.11 49.96
C PRO A 4 -17.57 1.97 48.98
N LEU A 5 -17.35 2.22 47.69
CA LEU A 5 -17.43 1.19 46.66
C LEU A 5 -16.45 0.08 47.05
N ASP A 6 -16.95 -1.15 47.16
CA ASP A 6 -16.10 -2.30 47.34
C ASP A 6 -15.15 -2.37 46.13
N PRO A 7 -13.83 -2.19 46.31
CA PRO A 7 -12.88 -2.15 45.20
C PRO A 7 -12.85 -3.47 44.40
N THR A 8 -13.40 -4.55 44.97
CA THR A 8 -13.48 -5.88 44.36
C THR A 8 -14.82 -6.18 43.69
N GLY A 9 -15.84 -5.34 43.91
CA GLY A 9 -17.12 -5.42 43.19
C GLY A 9 -17.02 -4.86 41.77
N ILE A 10 -17.97 -5.20 40.90
CA ILE A 10 -18.01 -4.73 39.48
C ILE A 10 -17.83 -3.22 39.39
N ASP A 11 -18.55 -2.44 40.21
CA ASP A 11 -18.49 -0.98 40.18
C ASP A 11 -17.10 -0.45 40.60
N GLY A 12 -16.44 -1.13 41.53
CA GLY A 12 -15.07 -0.83 41.94
C GLY A 12 -14.06 -1.13 40.84
N ILE A 13 -14.20 -2.28 40.17
CA ILE A 13 -13.39 -2.67 39.02
C ILE A 13 -13.54 -1.66 37.88
N LEU A 14 -14.77 -1.29 37.54
CA LEU A 14 -15.07 -0.31 36.50
C LEU A 14 -14.51 1.08 36.85
N ALA A 15 -14.64 1.52 38.10
CA ALA A 15 -14.11 2.81 38.54
C ALA A 15 -12.59 2.90 38.35
N ARG A 16 -11.85 1.85 38.72
CA ARG A 16 -10.38 1.78 38.54
C ARG A 16 -10.00 1.77 37.05
N LEU A 17 -10.68 0.96 36.24
CA LEU A 17 -10.40 0.86 34.81
C LEU A 17 -10.66 2.20 34.09
N ARG A 18 -11.71 2.94 34.48
CA ARG A 18 -11.99 4.28 33.96
C ARG A 18 -10.93 5.31 34.36
N SER A 19 -10.33 5.18 35.54
CA SER A 19 -9.22 6.05 35.97
C SER A 19 -7.86 5.64 35.40
N GLY A 20 -7.81 4.57 34.59
CA GLY A 20 -6.56 4.02 34.03
C GLY A 20 -5.75 3.19 35.02
N GLU A 21 -6.32 2.87 36.18
CA GLU A 21 -5.69 1.99 37.16
C GLU A 21 -6.04 0.52 36.89
N PRO A 22 -5.05 -0.40 36.94
CA PRO A 22 -5.36 -1.82 36.86
C PRO A 22 -6.20 -2.25 38.08
N PRO A 23 -7.14 -3.20 37.90
CA PRO A 23 -7.79 -3.88 39.01
C PRO A 23 -6.77 -4.62 39.88
N ASP A 24 -7.15 -4.94 41.12
CA ASP A 24 -6.26 -5.63 42.06
C ASP A 24 -5.76 -6.98 41.49
N PRO A 25 -4.51 -7.38 41.82
CA PRO A 25 -4.00 -8.70 41.47
C PRO A 25 -4.95 -9.82 41.92
N GLY A 26 -5.22 -10.79 41.04
CA GLY A 26 -6.12 -11.91 41.31
C GLY A 26 -7.61 -11.63 41.07
N VAL A 27 -8.03 -10.40 40.75
CA VAL A 27 -9.42 -10.13 40.31
C VAL A 27 -9.73 -10.91 39.02
N ALA A 28 -8.81 -10.94 38.06
CA ALA A 28 -9.00 -11.67 36.80
C ALA A 28 -9.20 -13.18 37.05
N ASP A 29 -8.39 -13.79 37.93
CA ASP A 29 -8.51 -15.21 38.29
C ASP A 29 -9.85 -15.51 38.97
N ARG A 30 -10.27 -14.63 39.89
CA ARG A 30 -11.58 -14.73 40.54
C ARG A 30 -12.71 -14.70 39.52
N VAL A 31 -12.74 -13.70 38.64
CA VAL A 31 -13.78 -13.59 37.59
C VAL A 31 -13.76 -14.80 36.65
N ALA A 32 -12.57 -15.26 36.25
CA ALA A 32 -12.44 -16.44 35.38
C ALA A 32 -12.95 -17.72 36.06
N SER A 33 -12.75 -17.86 37.38
CA SER A 33 -13.18 -19.02 38.17
C SER A 33 -14.68 -19.05 38.50
N LEU A 34 -15.42 -17.96 38.28
CA LEU A 34 -16.86 -17.92 38.56
C LEU A 34 -17.63 -18.94 37.71
N PRO A 35 -18.68 -19.56 38.25
CA PRO A 35 -19.61 -20.36 37.46
C PRO A 35 -20.16 -19.57 36.28
N ALA A 36 -20.42 -20.22 35.14
CA ALA A 36 -20.82 -19.53 33.91
C ALA A 36 -22.03 -18.59 34.09
N ALA A 37 -23.02 -19.00 34.89
CA ALA A 37 -24.21 -18.21 35.19
C ALA A 37 -23.92 -16.89 35.94
N GLU A 38 -22.90 -16.89 36.81
CA GLU A 38 -22.48 -15.71 37.59
C GLU A 38 -21.45 -14.88 36.84
N ARG A 39 -20.60 -15.53 36.05
CA ARG A 39 -19.57 -14.89 35.22
C ARG A 39 -20.18 -14.06 34.10
N MET A 40 -21.28 -14.52 33.50
CA MET A 40 -21.85 -13.88 32.31
C MET A 40 -22.38 -12.44 32.56
N PRO A 41 -23.14 -12.16 33.64
CA PRO A 41 -23.55 -10.80 33.98
C PRO A 41 -22.36 -9.87 34.27
N VAL A 42 -21.33 -10.37 34.98
CA VAL A 42 -20.09 -9.63 35.25
C VAL A 42 -19.42 -9.22 33.95
N LEU A 43 -19.24 -10.19 33.02
CA LEU A 43 -18.64 -9.91 31.72
C LEU A 43 -19.49 -8.94 30.89
N GLN A 44 -20.82 -9.08 30.88
CA GLN A 44 -21.67 -8.12 30.15
C GLN A 44 -21.42 -6.69 30.65
N ALA A 45 -21.44 -6.47 31.96
CA ALA A 45 -21.21 -5.14 32.54
C ALA A 45 -19.82 -4.58 32.18
N LEU A 46 -18.79 -5.43 32.14
CA LEU A 46 -17.45 -5.03 31.74
C LEU A 46 -17.35 -4.72 30.23
N LEU A 47 -18.09 -5.43 29.38
CA LEU A 47 -18.00 -5.26 27.93
C LEU A 47 -18.57 -3.93 27.43
N GLU A 48 -19.50 -3.32 28.16
CA GLU A 48 -20.05 -2.01 27.81
C GLU A 48 -18.98 -0.89 27.81
N GLU A 49 -17.87 -1.10 28.52
CA GLU A 49 -16.84 -0.08 28.75
C GLU A 49 -15.55 -0.37 27.96
N PRO A 50 -15.08 0.55 27.08
CA PRO A 50 -13.89 0.30 26.24
C PRO A 50 -12.62 -0.04 27.02
N ALA A 51 -12.35 0.66 28.13
CA ALA A 51 -11.19 0.39 28.98
C ALA A 51 -11.27 -1.01 29.62
N ALA A 52 -12.47 -1.44 29.98
CA ALA A 52 -12.70 -2.76 30.56
C ALA A 52 -12.63 -3.87 29.51
N ARG A 53 -13.08 -3.66 28.27
CA ARG A 53 -12.88 -4.62 27.17
C ARG A 53 -11.41 -4.94 26.94
N ARG A 54 -10.54 -3.94 26.97
CA ARG A 54 -9.09 -4.14 26.85
C ARG A 54 -8.54 -5.03 27.98
N TRP A 55 -8.96 -4.77 29.22
CA TRP A 55 -8.58 -5.60 30.36
C TRP A 55 -9.16 -7.02 30.28
N VAL A 56 -10.42 -7.18 29.85
CA VAL A 56 -11.06 -8.49 29.63
C VAL A 56 -10.28 -9.30 28.58
N ARG A 57 -9.88 -8.68 27.46
CA ARG A 57 -9.05 -9.31 26.42
C ARG A 57 -7.68 -9.76 26.95
N GLY A 58 -7.01 -8.88 27.68
CA GLY A 58 -5.64 -9.11 28.14
C GLY A 58 -5.55 -10.08 29.32
N GLU A 59 -6.49 -9.99 30.26
CA GLU A 59 -6.39 -10.68 31.54
C GLU A 59 -7.42 -11.79 31.71
N ILE A 60 -8.70 -11.57 31.41
CA ILE A 60 -9.71 -12.61 31.70
C ILE A 60 -9.72 -13.69 30.61
N LEU A 61 -9.75 -13.28 29.34
CA LEU A 61 -9.92 -14.18 28.20
C LEU A 61 -8.89 -15.34 28.18
N PRO A 62 -7.58 -15.13 28.42
CA PRO A 62 -6.59 -16.21 28.39
C PRO A 62 -6.72 -17.23 29.53
N ARG A 63 -7.50 -16.91 30.58
CA ARG A 63 -7.69 -17.74 31.78
C ARG A 63 -8.95 -18.61 31.72
N LEU A 64 -9.79 -18.41 30.71
CA LEU A 64 -11.01 -19.19 30.51
C LEU A 64 -10.68 -20.54 29.87
N ASP A 65 -11.54 -21.53 30.10
CA ASP A 65 -11.52 -22.77 29.33
C ASP A 65 -11.78 -22.48 27.83
N PRO A 66 -11.32 -23.34 26.90
CA PRO A 66 -11.38 -23.04 25.47
C PRO A 66 -12.79 -22.73 24.93
N ALA A 67 -13.83 -23.41 25.46
CA ALA A 67 -15.20 -23.19 25.00
C ALA A 67 -15.74 -21.84 25.47
N ALA A 68 -15.52 -21.48 26.74
CA ALA A 68 -15.88 -20.17 27.27
C ALA A 68 -15.06 -19.04 26.64
N ALA A 69 -13.77 -19.27 26.37
CA ALA A 69 -12.90 -18.31 25.71
C ALA A 69 -13.39 -18.01 24.29
N ALA A 70 -13.71 -19.04 23.50
CA ALA A 70 -14.25 -18.87 22.16
C ALA A 70 -15.57 -18.09 22.17
N ALA A 71 -16.49 -18.43 23.08
CA ALA A 71 -17.77 -17.72 23.21
C ALA A 71 -17.60 -16.25 23.62
N LEU A 72 -16.64 -15.94 24.50
CA LEU A 72 -16.33 -14.56 24.87
C LEU A 72 -15.64 -13.81 23.73
N ALA A 73 -14.76 -14.46 22.97
CA ALA A 73 -14.07 -13.88 21.83
C ALA A 73 -15.06 -13.47 20.72
N GLU A 74 -16.04 -14.31 20.40
CA GLU A 74 -17.13 -13.97 19.46
C GLU A 74 -17.88 -12.70 19.90
N ARG A 75 -18.16 -12.57 21.19
CA ARG A 75 -18.82 -11.35 21.73
C ARG A 75 -17.91 -10.14 21.69
N LEU A 76 -16.60 -10.30 21.87
CA LEU A 76 -15.65 -9.20 21.76
C LEU A 76 -15.52 -8.69 20.32
N LEU A 77 -15.73 -9.54 19.31
CA LEU A 77 -15.75 -9.13 17.91
C LEU A 77 -16.90 -8.19 17.55
N THR A 78 -18.00 -8.18 18.31
CA THR A 78 -19.10 -7.24 18.04
C THR A 78 -18.73 -5.79 18.34
N TYR A 79 -17.60 -5.55 19.01
CA TYR A 79 -17.07 -4.23 19.31
C TYR A 79 -15.98 -3.83 18.30
N GLU A 80 -16.39 -3.65 17.04
CA GLU A 80 -15.46 -3.41 15.92
C GLU A 80 -14.52 -2.20 16.13
N ALA A 81 -14.98 -1.17 16.85
CA ALA A 81 -14.19 -0.02 17.25
C ALA A 81 -12.93 -0.36 18.08
N ASP A 82 -12.80 -1.60 18.55
CA ASP A 82 -11.60 -2.06 19.23
C ASP A 82 -10.48 -2.55 18.28
N PHE A 83 -10.83 -2.85 17.03
CA PHE A 83 -10.00 -3.50 16.00
C PHE A 83 -9.51 -2.50 14.94
N VAL A 84 -9.08 -1.32 15.39
CA VAL A 84 -8.62 -0.22 14.52
C VAL A 84 -7.17 -0.48 14.04
N PRO A 85 -6.88 -0.51 12.73
CA PRO A 85 -5.55 -0.80 12.16
C PRO A 85 -4.42 0.06 12.71
N GLU A 86 -4.65 1.36 12.82
CA GLU A 86 -3.65 2.36 13.20
C GLU A 86 -3.32 2.30 14.70
N ARG A 87 -4.19 1.66 15.49
CA ARG A 87 -4.05 1.58 16.94
C ARG A 87 -3.33 0.31 17.33
N ARG A 88 -2.10 0.46 17.82
CA ARG A 88 -1.35 -0.63 18.47
C ARG A 88 -2.06 -1.07 19.77
N ASP A 89 -2.85 -2.13 19.70
CA ASP A 89 -3.42 -2.81 20.86
C ASP A 89 -3.08 -4.31 20.79
N ARG A 90 -2.11 -4.74 21.62
CA ARG A 90 -1.67 -6.15 21.66
C ARG A 90 -2.74 -7.10 22.21
N THR A 91 -3.79 -6.58 22.85
CA THR A 91 -4.81 -7.42 23.48
C THR A 91 -5.80 -8.01 22.46
N THR A 92 -5.95 -7.41 21.27
CA THR A 92 -6.84 -7.95 20.22
C THR A 92 -6.36 -9.30 19.69
N ALA A 93 -5.05 -9.57 19.75
CA ALA A 93 -4.46 -10.87 19.46
C ALA A 93 -5.06 -12.01 20.31
N ALA A 94 -5.42 -11.75 21.56
CA ALA A 94 -6.01 -12.77 22.44
C ALA A 94 -7.39 -13.22 21.93
N VAL A 95 -8.16 -12.32 21.34
CA VAL A 95 -9.46 -12.64 20.71
C VAL A 95 -9.25 -13.60 19.55
N VAL A 96 -8.34 -13.28 18.65
CA VAL A 96 -8.03 -14.12 17.48
C VAL A 96 -7.48 -15.50 17.89
N ARG A 97 -6.66 -15.57 18.94
CA ARG A 97 -6.13 -16.85 19.45
C ARG A 97 -7.20 -17.74 20.07
N ALA A 98 -8.24 -17.16 20.67
CA ALA A 98 -9.32 -17.89 21.33
C ALA A 98 -10.38 -18.43 20.34
N LEU A 99 -10.48 -17.87 19.13
CA LEU A 99 -11.47 -18.29 18.14
C LEU A 99 -11.11 -19.63 17.46
N PRO A 100 -12.10 -20.47 17.13
CA PRO A 100 -11.90 -21.65 16.29
C PRO A 100 -11.57 -21.24 14.85
N VAL A 101 -10.86 -22.11 14.12
CA VAL A 101 -10.43 -21.84 12.74
C VAL A 101 -11.60 -21.50 11.82
N SER A 102 -12.75 -22.18 11.97
CA SER A 102 -13.94 -21.89 11.18
C SER A 102 -14.44 -20.46 11.35
N ALA A 103 -14.46 -19.94 12.59
CA ALA A 103 -14.83 -18.56 12.87
C ALA A 103 -13.80 -17.57 12.32
N LEU A 104 -12.50 -17.91 12.37
CA LEU A 104 -11.45 -17.08 11.78
C LEU A 104 -11.63 -16.93 10.27
N ILE A 105 -11.96 -18.01 9.56
CA ILE A 105 -12.27 -17.96 8.12
C ILE A 105 -13.52 -17.12 7.86
N GLU A 106 -14.56 -17.26 8.70
CA GLU A 106 -15.79 -16.48 8.59
C GLU A 106 -15.54 -14.98 8.77
N ARG A 107 -14.70 -14.62 9.73
CA ARG A 107 -14.41 -13.24 10.12
C ARG A 107 -13.20 -12.63 9.40
N ALA A 108 -12.52 -13.39 8.54
CA ALA A 108 -11.33 -12.94 7.83
C ALA A 108 -11.52 -11.61 7.08
N PRO A 109 -12.64 -11.38 6.33
CA PRO A 109 -12.86 -10.10 5.63
C PRO A 109 -12.78 -8.85 6.52
N PHE A 110 -13.15 -8.99 7.79
CA PHE A 110 -13.06 -7.93 8.79
C PHE A 110 -11.68 -7.92 9.47
N LEU A 111 -11.26 -9.07 10.01
CA LEU A 111 -10.05 -9.17 10.83
C LEU A 111 -8.76 -8.89 10.04
N ALA A 112 -8.74 -9.18 8.74
CA ALA A 112 -7.57 -8.95 7.88
C ALA A 112 -7.23 -7.47 7.72
N GLY A 113 -8.20 -6.57 7.90
CA GLY A 113 -7.99 -5.12 7.89
C GLY A 113 -8.01 -4.53 9.29
N SER A 114 -7.46 -5.23 10.28
CA SER A 114 -7.43 -4.78 11.67
C SER A 114 -6.03 -4.84 12.28
N ASN A 115 -5.85 -4.27 13.47
CA ASN A 115 -4.61 -4.43 14.24
C ASN A 115 -4.30 -5.86 14.70
N ALA A 116 -5.19 -6.82 14.42
CA ALA A 116 -5.01 -8.24 14.71
C ALA A 116 -4.69 -9.08 13.45
N ALA A 117 -4.57 -8.45 12.28
CA ALA A 117 -4.37 -9.14 10.99
C ALA A 117 -3.16 -10.09 10.98
N GLY A 118 -2.02 -9.69 11.54
CA GLY A 118 -0.84 -10.57 11.62
C GLY A 118 -1.15 -11.87 12.37
N VAL A 119 -1.82 -11.77 13.52
CA VAL A 119 -2.18 -12.94 14.33
C VAL A 119 -3.27 -13.78 13.66
N LEU A 120 -4.17 -13.16 12.88
CA LEU A 120 -5.12 -13.89 12.04
C LEU A 120 -4.38 -14.80 11.07
N TRP A 121 -3.43 -14.26 10.31
CA TRP A 121 -2.70 -15.02 9.29
C TRP A 121 -1.78 -16.07 9.90
N GLU A 122 -1.13 -15.80 11.03
CA GLU A 122 -0.41 -16.82 11.82
C GLU A 122 -1.31 -18.01 12.17
N ARG A 123 -2.53 -17.74 12.66
CA ARG A 123 -3.48 -18.77 13.09
C ARG A 123 -4.02 -19.59 11.93
N LEU A 124 -4.32 -18.95 10.81
CA LEU A 124 -4.79 -19.64 9.60
C LEU A 124 -3.66 -20.45 8.96
N ALA A 125 -2.42 -19.95 8.97
CA ALA A 125 -1.25 -20.69 8.46
C ALA A 125 -0.98 -21.97 9.26
N ALA A 126 -1.18 -21.93 10.58
CA ALA A 126 -1.08 -23.13 11.42
C ALA A 126 -2.13 -24.21 11.09
N ALA A 127 -3.24 -23.84 10.43
CA ALA A 127 -4.25 -24.78 9.93
C ALA A 127 -3.95 -25.33 8.52
N GLY A 128 -3.00 -24.71 7.80
CA GLY A 128 -2.51 -25.18 6.50
C GLY A 128 -2.66 -24.15 5.37
N PRO A 129 -1.89 -24.29 4.28
CA PRO A 129 -1.82 -23.32 3.19
C PRO A 129 -3.18 -23.13 2.48
N ASP A 130 -3.95 -24.21 2.28
CA ASP A 130 -5.29 -24.12 1.69
C ASP A 130 -6.23 -23.22 2.49
N THR A 131 -6.13 -23.27 3.83
CA THR A 131 -6.93 -22.43 4.72
C THR A 131 -6.57 -20.95 4.55
N VAL A 132 -5.28 -20.64 4.43
CA VAL A 132 -4.82 -19.27 4.16
C VAL A 132 -5.30 -18.80 2.80
N ARG A 133 -5.14 -19.63 1.75
CA ARG A 133 -5.59 -19.30 0.39
C ARG A 133 -7.08 -19.01 0.36
N ASP A 134 -7.91 -19.90 0.91
CA ASP A 134 -9.36 -19.76 0.85
C ASP A 134 -9.84 -18.53 1.64
N ALA A 135 -9.25 -18.27 2.81
CA ALA A 135 -9.53 -17.08 3.60
C ALA A 135 -9.09 -15.80 2.86
N ALA A 136 -7.88 -15.76 2.28
CA ALA A 136 -7.37 -14.60 1.57
C ALA A 136 -8.20 -14.28 0.32
N LEU A 137 -8.57 -15.28 -0.48
CA LEU A 137 -9.47 -15.09 -1.62
C LEU A 137 -10.86 -14.59 -1.18
N ARG A 138 -11.33 -15.00 -0.01
CA ARG A 138 -12.56 -14.46 0.57
C ARG A 138 -12.38 -12.99 0.96
N VAL A 139 -11.26 -12.61 1.58
CA VAL A 139 -10.95 -11.20 1.87
C VAL A 139 -10.97 -10.36 0.59
N PHE A 140 -10.38 -10.85 -0.51
CA PHE A 140 -10.43 -10.13 -1.80
C PHE A 140 -11.85 -9.95 -2.36
N ARG A 141 -12.78 -10.86 -2.05
CA ARG A 141 -14.18 -10.75 -2.50
C ARG A 141 -15.06 -9.90 -1.59
N GLU A 142 -14.86 -9.97 -0.27
CA GLU A 142 -15.80 -9.48 0.73
C GLU A 142 -15.22 -8.39 1.66
N GLY A 143 -13.90 -8.30 1.77
CA GLY A 143 -13.23 -7.40 2.69
C GLY A 143 -13.26 -5.95 2.21
N ALA A 144 -13.09 -5.00 3.15
CA ALA A 144 -12.89 -3.59 2.82
C ALA A 144 -11.51 -3.36 2.15
N PRO A 145 -11.27 -2.24 1.44
CA PRO A 145 -9.98 -1.96 0.78
C PRO A 145 -8.77 -2.15 1.71
N VAL A 146 -8.83 -1.62 2.94
CA VAL A 146 -7.77 -1.79 3.95
C VAL A 146 -7.49 -3.26 4.27
N ALA A 147 -8.50 -4.13 4.27
CA ALA A 147 -8.31 -5.56 4.52
C ALA A 147 -7.62 -6.26 3.35
N ARG A 148 -8.02 -5.93 2.13
CA ARG A 148 -7.44 -6.49 0.90
C ARG A 148 -6.00 -6.03 0.70
N GLU A 149 -5.72 -4.74 0.92
CA GLU A 149 -4.38 -4.17 0.91
C GLU A 149 -3.49 -4.81 1.99
N THR A 150 -3.95 -4.86 3.24
CA THR A 150 -3.20 -5.49 4.35
C THR A 150 -2.93 -6.97 4.08
N THR A 151 -3.87 -7.68 3.46
CA THR A 151 -3.70 -9.08 3.06
C THR A 151 -2.61 -9.21 2.00
N LEU A 152 -2.60 -8.36 0.98
CA LEU A 152 -1.57 -8.34 -0.04
C LEU A 152 -0.19 -8.06 0.59
N TYR A 153 -0.11 -7.10 1.51
CA TYR A 153 1.13 -6.82 2.23
C TYR A 153 1.65 -8.02 3.01
N LEU A 154 0.82 -8.59 3.89
CA LEU A 154 1.26 -9.63 4.83
C LEU A 154 1.51 -10.99 4.18
N LEU A 155 0.83 -11.31 3.08
CA LEU A 155 0.92 -12.63 2.44
C LEU A 155 1.78 -12.67 1.17
N VAL A 156 2.02 -11.52 0.53
CA VAL A 156 2.68 -11.47 -0.80
C VAL A 156 3.93 -10.60 -0.79
N LEU A 157 3.88 -9.44 -0.13
CA LEU A 157 4.96 -8.44 -0.15
C LEU A 157 5.92 -8.56 1.03
N ASP A 158 5.51 -9.12 2.18
CA ASP A 158 6.37 -9.27 3.34
C ASP A 158 7.30 -10.49 3.20
N PRO A 159 8.62 -10.29 2.97
CA PRO A 159 9.56 -11.39 2.84
C PRO A 159 9.80 -12.14 4.15
N PHE A 160 9.37 -11.59 5.29
CA PHE A 160 9.48 -12.19 6.61
C PHE A 160 8.12 -12.66 7.15
N GLY A 161 7.10 -12.73 6.28
CA GLY A 161 5.75 -13.12 6.65
C GLY A 161 5.70 -14.47 7.35
N THR A 162 4.89 -14.56 8.40
CA THR A 162 4.72 -15.77 9.22
C THR A 162 3.82 -16.82 8.58
N ALA A 163 3.28 -16.53 7.40
CA ALA A 163 2.34 -17.36 6.66
C ALA A 163 2.82 -17.56 5.20
N PRO A 164 3.92 -18.33 4.98
CA PRO A 164 4.42 -18.55 3.64
C PRO A 164 3.39 -19.33 2.81
N LEU A 165 3.09 -18.81 1.62
CA LEU A 165 2.20 -19.44 0.65
C LEU A 165 3.02 -20.18 -0.40
N PRO A 166 2.55 -21.35 -0.88
CA PRO A 166 3.05 -21.93 -2.13
C PRO A 166 2.95 -20.94 -3.29
N ASP A 167 3.88 -21.00 -4.25
CA ASP A 167 3.92 -20.06 -5.39
C ASP A 167 2.62 -20.01 -6.19
N ALA A 168 1.94 -21.15 -6.35
CA ALA A 168 0.66 -21.23 -7.05
C ALA A 168 -0.44 -20.42 -6.33
N ASP A 169 -0.45 -20.46 -5.00
CA ASP A 169 -1.42 -19.75 -4.17
C ASP A 169 -1.11 -18.26 -4.15
N ARG A 170 0.18 -17.91 -4.03
CA ARG A 170 0.66 -16.53 -4.16
C ARG A 170 0.26 -15.93 -5.51
N ARG A 171 0.46 -16.68 -6.61
CA ARG A 171 0.02 -16.29 -7.96
C ARG A 171 -1.49 -16.05 -8.02
N ALA A 172 -2.30 -16.92 -7.39
CA ALA A 172 -3.75 -16.74 -7.35
C ALA A 172 -4.16 -15.46 -6.60
N LEU A 173 -3.47 -15.11 -5.51
CA LEU A 173 -3.74 -13.87 -4.78
C LEU A 173 -3.34 -12.63 -5.59
N VAL A 174 -2.20 -12.64 -6.27
CA VAL A 174 -1.78 -11.54 -7.15
C VAL A 174 -2.79 -11.34 -8.28
N LEU A 175 -3.29 -12.41 -8.90
CA LEU A 175 -4.32 -12.33 -9.93
C LEU A 175 -5.65 -11.79 -9.38
N ALA A 176 -6.03 -12.17 -8.17
CA ALA A 176 -7.21 -11.60 -7.51
C ALA A 176 -7.04 -10.10 -7.25
N ALA A 177 -5.86 -9.67 -6.80
CA ALA A 177 -5.55 -8.27 -6.53
C ALA A 177 -5.43 -7.42 -7.82
N LEU A 178 -4.94 -7.99 -8.93
CA LEU A 178 -4.97 -7.33 -10.25
C LEU A 178 -6.39 -7.09 -10.78
N ALA A 179 -7.36 -7.89 -10.32
CA ALA A 179 -8.76 -7.73 -10.65
C ALA A 179 -9.54 -6.86 -9.64
N ASP A 180 -8.86 -6.30 -8.62
CA ASP A 180 -9.51 -5.52 -7.56
C ASP A 180 -10.15 -4.24 -8.14
N PRO A 181 -11.33 -3.81 -7.67
CA PRO A 181 -11.91 -2.52 -8.07
C PRO A 181 -11.08 -1.32 -7.61
N ASP A 182 -10.31 -1.45 -6.52
CA ASP A 182 -9.50 -0.38 -5.97
C ASP A 182 -8.17 -0.21 -6.73
N GLU A 183 -7.86 1.02 -7.14
CA GLU A 183 -6.70 1.32 -7.97
C GLU A 183 -5.35 1.19 -7.23
N GLU A 184 -5.34 1.37 -5.91
CA GLU A 184 -4.14 1.24 -5.09
C GLU A 184 -3.76 -0.23 -4.95
N ILE A 185 -4.76 -1.09 -4.72
CA ILE A 185 -4.59 -2.55 -4.64
C ILE A 185 -4.14 -3.11 -5.99
N ARG A 186 -4.79 -2.72 -7.09
CA ARG A 186 -4.33 -3.11 -8.43
C ARG A 186 -2.91 -2.62 -8.71
N GLY A 187 -2.58 -1.41 -8.28
CA GLY A 187 -1.25 -0.82 -8.42
C GLY A 187 -0.16 -1.64 -7.74
N LEU A 188 -0.38 -1.98 -6.46
CA LEU A 188 0.52 -2.87 -5.70
C LEU A 188 0.65 -4.23 -6.37
N ALA A 189 -0.48 -4.82 -6.80
CA ALA A 189 -0.48 -6.12 -7.45
C ALA A 189 0.26 -6.12 -8.79
N ALA A 190 0.19 -5.02 -9.55
CA ALA A 190 0.88 -4.89 -10.82
C ALA A 190 2.40 -4.76 -10.65
N GLU A 191 2.88 -4.10 -9.60
CA GLU A 191 4.31 -4.08 -9.30
C GLU A 191 4.83 -5.47 -8.95
N VAL A 192 4.10 -6.23 -8.12
CA VAL A 192 4.45 -7.63 -7.83
C VAL A 192 4.39 -8.49 -9.09
N ALA A 193 3.33 -8.35 -9.88
CA ALA A 193 3.15 -9.11 -11.09
C ALA A 193 4.24 -8.81 -12.13
N ALA A 194 4.76 -7.58 -12.19
CA ALA A 194 5.83 -7.25 -13.10
C ALA A 194 7.05 -8.16 -12.87
N ASP A 195 7.42 -8.43 -11.62
CA ASP A 195 8.61 -9.22 -11.32
C ASP A 195 8.32 -10.73 -11.29
N ASP A 196 7.19 -11.14 -10.71
CA ASP A 196 6.94 -12.55 -10.43
C ASP A 196 5.98 -13.22 -11.42
N LEU A 197 5.20 -12.42 -12.16
CA LEU A 197 4.17 -12.90 -13.07
C LEU A 197 4.02 -12.00 -14.32
N PRO A 198 5.11 -11.77 -15.08
CA PRO A 198 5.09 -10.81 -16.19
C PRO A 198 4.03 -11.18 -17.24
N ASP A 199 3.79 -12.47 -17.46
CA ASP A 199 2.77 -12.98 -18.38
C ASP A 199 1.37 -12.42 -18.12
N ALA A 200 1.01 -12.15 -16.86
CA ALA A 200 -0.32 -11.60 -16.53
C ALA A 200 -0.50 -10.16 -17.05
N LEU A 201 0.59 -9.38 -17.10
CA LEU A 201 0.59 -8.05 -17.68
C LEU A 201 0.73 -8.11 -19.21
N LEU A 202 1.57 -9.02 -19.73
CA LEU A 202 1.82 -9.13 -21.17
C LEU A 202 0.62 -9.70 -21.94
N ALA A 203 -0.20 -10.55 -21.31
CA ALA A 203 -1.36 -11.16 -21.97
C ALA A 203 -2.40 -10.14 -22.45
N ASP A 204 -2.49 -8.96 -21.82
CA ASP A 204 -3.42 -7.88 -22.19
C ASP A 204 -2.81 -6.50 -21.93
N THR A 205 -1.61 -6.26 -22.47
CA THR A 205 -0.91 -4.97 -22.33
C THR A 205 -1.79 -3.78 -22.72
N ALA A 206 -2.62 -3.94 -23.77
CA ALA A 206 -3.49 -2.89 -24.27
C ALA A 206 -4.50 -2.39 -23.24
N ARG A 207 -5.06 -3.31 -22.43
CA ARG A 207 -5.90 -2.95 -21.28
C ARG A 207 -5.08 -2.26 -20.19
N TRP A 208 -3.94 -2.83 -19.80
CA TRP A 208 -3.20 -2.37 -18.62
C TRP A 208 -2.58 -0.99 -18.79
N VAL A 209 -2.11 -0.63 -19.99
CA VAL A 209 -1.60 0.73 -20.28
C VAL A 209 -2.70 1.80 -20.31
N ARG A 210 -3.96 1.40 -20.15
CA ARG A 210 -5.14 2.28 -20.03
C ARG A 210 -5.82 2.20 -18.66
N ASP A 211 -5.26 1.43 -17.71
CA ASP A 211 -5.81 1.36 -16.34
C ASP A 211 -5.83 2.75 -15.69
N THR A 212 -6.75 3.00 -14.76
CA THR A 212 -6.82 4.28 -14.04
C THR A 212 -5.59 4.48 -13.13
N SER A 213 -5.04 3.38 -12.59
CA SER A 213 -3.87 3.39 -11.72
C SER A 213 -2.59 3.70 -12.50
N VAL A 214 -1.86 4.74 -12.08
CA VAL A 214 -0.54 5.09 -12.64
C VAL A 214 0.45 3.94 -12.47
N ARG A 215 0.41 3.25 -11.31
CA ARG A 215 1.32 2.14 -10.98
C ARG A 215 1.11 0.95 -11.92
N VAL A 216 -0.15 0.61 -12.22
CA VAL A 216 -0.49 -0.42 -13.21
C VAL A 216 0.06 -0.07 -14.59
N ARG A 217 -0.20 1.16 -15.08
CA ARG A 217 0.30 1.59 -16.39
C ARG A 217 1.82 1.56 -16.47
N ALA A 218 2.51 2.00 -15.40
CA ALA A 218 3.97 1.97 -15.33
C ALA A 218 4.53 0.54 -15.37
N ALA A 219 3.96 -0.37 -14.57
CA ALA A 219 4.34 -1.78 -14.56
C ALA A 219 4.12 -2.45 -15.93
N ALA A 220 2.97 -2.19 -16.56
CA ALA A 220 2.65 -2.72 -17.88
C ALA A 220 3.63 -2.23 -18.95
N TRP A 221 3.93 -0.91 -18.98
CA TRP A 221 4.93 -0.37 -19.90
C TRP A 221 6.32 -0.96 -19.64
N ALA A 222 6.76 -1.02 -18.38
CA ALA A 222 8.06 -1.59 -18.05
C ALA A 222 8.19 -3.04 -18.55
N ARG A 223 7.15 -3.86 -18.39
CA ARG A 223 7.16 -5.23 -18.92
C ARG A 223 7.12 -5.27 -20.45
N ALA A 224 6.27 -4.46 -21.08
CA ALA A 224 6.21 -4.41 -22.55
C ALA A 224 7.57 -4.03 -23.17
N PHE A 225 8.24 -3.00 -22.62
CA PHE A 225 9.55 -2.58 -23.09
C PHE A 225 10.66 -3.58 -22.76
N THR A 226 10.54 -4.36 -21.69
CA THR A 226 11.50 -5.42 -21.39
C THR A 226 11.36 -6.61 -22.36
N GLU A 227 10.14 -6.96 -22.75
CA GLU A 227 9.86 -8.10 -23.63
C GLU A 227 10.13 -7.79 -25.11
N ASP A 228 9.59 -6.68 -25.63
CA ASP A 228 9.74 -6.27 -27.02
C ASP A 228 9.82 -4.74 -27.12
N PRO A 229 11.03 -4.15 -26.99
CA PRO A 229 11.22 -2.71 -26.98
C PRO A 229 10.73 -2.02 -28.27
N GLU A 230 10.90 -2.66 -29.43
CA GLU A 230 10.52 -2.07 -30.73
C GLU A 230 9.01 -1.98 -30.85
N ARG A 231 8.30 -3.07 -30.54
CA ARG A 231 6.84 -3.07 -30.51
C ARG A 231 6.29 -2.12 -29.46
N ALA A 232 6.84 -2.15 -28.24
CA ALA A 232 6.39 -1.29 -27.15
C ALA A 232 6.56 0.19 -27.49
N ALA A 233 7.67 0.57 -28.15
CA ALA A 233 7.87 1.94 -28.63
C ALA A 233 6.81 2.32 -29.67
N GLY A 234 6.51 1.44 -30.63
CA GLY A 234 5.45 1.65 -31.62
C GLY A 234 4.07 1.84 -30.98
N ASP A 235 3.70 0.95 -30.05
CA ASP A 235 2.43 0.99 -29.34
C ASP A 235 2.30 2.25 -28.46
N ALA A 236 3.38 2.66 -27.79
CA ALA A 236 3.41 3.87 -26.97
C ALA A 236 3.29 5.14 -27.82
N VAL A 237 3.97 5.22 -28.97
CA VAL A 237 3.81 6.35 -29.91
C VAL A 237 2.37 6.40 -30.43
N ALA A 238 1.79 5.26 -30.82
CA ALA A 238 0.41 5.19 -31.27
C ALA A 238 -0.56 5.70 -30.19
N LEU A 239 -0.41 5.23 -28.94
CA LEU A 239 -1.25 5.68 -27.82
C LEU A 239 -1.07 7.18 -27.52
N LEU A 240 0.16 7.68 -27.54
CA LEU A 240 0.48 9.09 -27.29
C LEU A 240 -0.17 10.03 -28.33
N MET A 241 -0.17 9.60 -29.60
CA MET A 241 -0.68 10.38 -30.72
C MET A 241 -2.21 10.30 -30.91
N ASP A 242 -2.89 9.35 -30.28
CA ASP A 242 -4.34 9.23 -30.37
C ASP A 242 -5.04 10.27 -29.51
N GLU A 243 -5.68 11.26 -30.15
CA GLU A 243 -6.39 12.33 -29.45
C GLU A 243 -7.70 11.89 -28.79
N ALA A 244 -8.26 10.74 -29.18
CA ALA A 244 -9.47 10.18 -28.56
C ALA A 244 -9.17 9.49 -27.22
N GLU A 245 -7.90 9.17 -26.96
CA GLU A 245 -7.47 8.46 -25.76
C GLU A 245 -7.41 9.37 -24.53
N ALA A 246 -7.64 8.76 -23.37
CA ALA A 246 -7.63 9.49 -22.11
C ALA A 246 -6.25 10.08 -21.82
N LEU A 247 -6.21 11.36 -21.43
CA LEU A 247 -4.96 12.07 -21.14
C LEU A 247 -4.01 11.32 -20.20
N PRO A 248 -4.46 10.66 -19.10
CA PRO A 248 -3.56 9.89 -18.24
C PRO A 248 -2.82 8.75 -18.95
N ALA A 249 -3.47 8.06 -19.91
CA ALA A 249 -2.85 6.98 -20.66
C ALA A 249 -1.81 7.52 -21.65
N ARG A 250 -2.15 8.62 -22.34
CA ARG A 250 -1.23 9.33 -23.26
C ARG A 250 0.01 9.85 -22.53
N ARG A 251 -0.17 10.48 -21.36
CA ARG A 251 0.93 10.93 -20.50
C ARG A 251 1.83 9.76 -20.08
N SER A 252 1.25 8.64 -19.66
CA SER A 252 2.02 7.45 -19.31
C SER A 252 2.81 6.88 -20.48
N ALA A 253 2.29 6.90 -21.71
CA ALA A 253 3.06 6.52 -22.89
C ALA A 253 4.26 7.43 -23.16
N LEU A 254 4.09 8.76 -23.04
CA LEU A 254 5.20 9.72 -23.16
C LEU A 254 6.29 9.46 -22.12
N LEU A 255 5.91 9.25 -20.86
CA LEU A 255 6.85 8.94 -19.78
C LEU A 255 7.56 7.61 -20.02
N ALA A 256 6.85 6.58 -20.51
CA ALA A 256 7.44 5.29 -20.84
C ALA A 256 8.46 5.40 -21.99
N LEU A 257 8.12 6.12 -23.06
CA LEU A 257 9.05 6.41 -24.16
C LEU A 257 10.30 7.12 -23.63
N GLY A 258 10.15 8.13 -22.77
CA GLY A 258 11.27 8.81 -22.13
C GLY A 258 12.10 7.90 -21.22
N GLU A 259 11.50 6.94 -20.54
CA GLU A 259 12.29 6.03 -19.70
C GLU A 259 13.14 5.08 -20.55
N TRP A 260 12.59 4.53 -21.62
CA TRP A 260 13.19 3.39 -22.31
C TRP A 260 13.95 3.73 -23.60
N LEU A 261 13.61 4.84 -24.27
CA LEU A 261 14.30 5.23 -25.49
C LEU A 261 15.61 5.96 -25.19
N THR A 262 16.58 5.78 -26.07
CA THR A 262 17.79 6.62 -26.05
C THR A 262 17.44 8.06 -26.38
N THR A 263 18.30 8.98 -25.97
CA THR A 263 18.17 10.41 -26.26
C THR A 263 17.97 10.69 -27.76
N ALA A 264 18.69 9.99 -28.65
CA ALA A 264 18.54 10.16 -30.10
C ALA A 264 17.17 9.68 -30.62
N GLN A 265 16.61 8.63 -30.03
CA GLN A 265 15.32 8.07 -30.44
C GLN A 265 14.14 8.90 -29.95
N ILE A 266 14.21 9.45 -28.73
CA ILE A 266 13.12 10.24 -28.15
C ILE A 266 13.13 11.71 -28.61
N GLU A 267 14.27 12.23 -29.08
CA GLU A 267 14.42 13.64 -29.49
C GLU A 267 13.31 14.16 -30.43
N PRO A 268 12.88 13.43 -31.49
CA PRO A 268 11.81 13.88 -32.36
C PRO A 268 10.46 14.01 -31.62
N VAL A 269 10.18 13.07 -30.70
CA VAL A 269 8.98 13.09 -29.87
C VAL A 269 9.02 14.29 -28.93
N LEU A 270 10.12 14.51 -28.20
CA LEU A 270 10.25 15.66 -27.30
C LEU A 270 10.13 16.99 -28.06
N THR A 271 10.78 17.11 -29.23
CA THR A 271 10.73 18.32 -30.08
C THR A 271 9.29 18.69 -30.45
N MET A 272 8.46 17.69 -30.74
CA MET A 272 7.04 17.88 -31.02
C MET A 272 6.25 18.22 -29.76
N PHE A 273 6.43 17.45 -28.69
CA PHE A 273 5.55 17.51 -27.52
C PHE A 273 5.83 18.69 -26.59
N VAL A 274 7.03 19.26 -26.54
CA VAL A 274 7.29 20.50 -25.78
C VAL A 274 6.48 21.71 -26.29
N LYS A 275 6.00 21.67 -27.54
CA LYS A 275 5.11 22.69 -28.13
C LYS A 275 3.64 22.27 -28.15
N HIS A 276 3.30 21.13 -27.56
CA HIS A 276 1.95 20.59 -27.61
C HIS A 276 0.94 21.53 -26.93
N PRO A 277 -0.30 21.69 -27.45
CA PRO A 277 -1.29 22.60 -26.88
C PRO A 277 -1.85 22.15 -25.53
N VAL A 278 -1.86 20.84 -25.28
CA VAL A 278 -2.21 20.26 -23.97
C VAL A 278 -1.03 20.44 -23.03
N ARG A 279 -1.23 21.25 -22.00
CA ARG A 279 -0.21 21.70 -21.05
C ARG A 279 0.52 20.55 -20.39
N GLU A 280 -0.22 19.56 -19.91
CA GLU A 280 0.32 18.44 -19.15
C GLU A 280 1.30 17.61 -19.97
N LEU A 281 1.02 17.38 -21.27
CA LEU A 281 1.92 16.66 -22.17
C LEU A 281 3.18 17.48 -22.49
N ALA A 282 3.03 18.79 -22.65
CA ALA A 282 4.17 19.68 -22.88
C ALA A 282 5.08 19.81 -21.64
N GLU A 283 4.49 19.88 -20.44
CA GLU A 283 5.22 19.90 -19.18
C GLU A 283 5.91 18.56 -18.91
N ASP A 284 5.27 17.42 -19.16
CA ASP A 284 5.90 16.09 -19.03
C ASP A 284 7.10 15.95 -20.01
N ALA A 285 6.94 16.37 -21.27
CA ALA A 285 8.03 16.35 -22.26
C ALA A 285 9.20 17.27 -21.86
N ALA A 286 8.90 18.47 -21.35
CA ALA A 286 9.91 19.40 -20.86
C ALA A 286 10.61 18.85 -19.60
N GLY A 287 9.88 18.15 -18.74
CA GLY A 287 10.41 17.42 -17.60
C GLY A 287 11.44 16.37 -18.03
N LEU A 288 11.08 15.50 -18.99
CA LEU A 288 11.99 14.48 -19.55
C LEU A 288 13.23 15.09 -20.18
N LEU A 289 13.08 16.21 -20.90
CA LEU A 289 14.18 16.97 -21.47
C LEU A 289 15.13 17.50 -20.37
N TRP A 290 14.59 18.02 -19.26
CA TRP A 290 15.38 18.57 -18.16
C TRP A 290 16.11 17.49 -17.36
N THR A 291 15.44 16.38 -17.07
CA THR A 291 15.94 15.35 -16.15
C THR A 291 16.81 14.30 -16.82
N ARG A 292 16.52 13.93 -18.09
CA ARG A 292 17.11 12.74 -18.72
C ARG A 292 17.70 12.99 -20.12
N HIS A 293 16.97 13.69 -20.99
CA HIS A 293 17.32 13.77 -22.43
C HIS A 293 17.74 15.16 -22.88
N ARG A 294 18.65 15.78 -22.12
CA ARG A 294 19.17 17.12 -22.42
C ARG A 294 19.78 17.16 -23.82
N THR A 295 19.06 17.74 -24.79
CA THR A 295 19.54 17.99 -26.15
C THR A 295 19.13 19.34 -26.71
N PRO A 296 19.90 19.91 -27.66
CA PRO A 296 19.68 21.29 -28.10
C PRO A 296 18.38 21.47 -28.90
N VAL A 297 18.02 20.51 -29.75
CA VAL A 297 16.87 20.65 -30.66
C VAL A 297 15.54 20.76 -29.89
N PRO A 298 15.21 19.86 -28.94
CA PRO A 298 14.02 20.01 -28.11
C PRO A 298 14.10 21.21 -27.16
N ALA A 299 15.29 21.58 -26.66
CA ALA A 299 15.43 22.76 -25.81
C ALA A 299 15.09 24.05 -26.57
N GLN A 300 15.54 24.15 -27.81
CA GLN A 300 15.21 25.28 -28.68
C GLN A 300 13.72 25.28 -29.04
N ALA A 301 13.15 24.11 -29.34
CA ALA A 301 11.71 23.96 -29.53
C ALA A 301 10.90 24.39 -28.29
N ALA A 302 11.34 24.03 -27.08
CA ALA A 302 10.67 24.38 -25.84
C ALA A 302 10.62 25.90 -25.60
N SER A 303 11.56 26.68 -26.15
CA SER A 303 11.53 28.15 -26.06
C SER A 303 10.34 28.78 -26.79
N GLU A 304 9.77 28.07 -27.75
CA GLU A 304 8.60 28.49 -28.53
C GLU A 304 7.28 27.90 -27.99
N SER A 305 7.33 27.17 -26.87
CA SER A 305 6.15 26.53 -26.28
C SER A 305 5.07 27.56 -25.92
N PRO A 306 3.77 27.24 -26.06
CA PRO A 306 2.69 28.11 -25.57
C PRO A 306 2.70 28.25 -24.04
N HIS A 307 3.33 27.31 -23.32
CA HIS A 307 3.32 27.26 -21.86
C HIS A 307 4.55 27.94 -21.25
N ALA A 308 4.33 28.89 -20.34
CA ALA A 308 5.42 29.63 -19.69
C ALA A 308 6.38 28.73 -18.91
N SER A 309 5.86 27.72 -18.20
CA SER A 309 6.64 26.72 -17.46
C SER A 309 7.64 25.97 -18.34
N VAL A 310 7.24 25.61 -19.57
CA VAL A 310 8.11 24.93 -20.54
C VAL A 310 9.18 25.89 -21.08
N ARG A 311 8.81 27.15 -21.38
CA ARG A 311 9.77 28.18 -21.80
C ARG A 311 10.81 28.49 -20.71
N GLU A 312 10.44 28.43 -19.43
CA GLU A 312 11.38 28.58 -18.32
C GLU A 312 12.42 27.46 -18.28
N ILE A 313 12.02 26.21 -18.54
CA ILE A 313 12.94 25.08 -18.65
C ILE A 313 13.90 25.30 -19.82
N ALA A 314 13.40 25.73 -20.98
CA ALA A 314 14.22 26.05 -22.15
C ALA A 314 15.25 27.15 -21.84
N ALA A 315 14.82 28.24 -21.21
CA ALA A 315 15.70 29.35 -20.82
C ALA A 315 16.84 28.89 -19.90
N ARG A 316 16.56 27.98 -18.96
CA ARG A 316 17.59 27.40 -18.09
C ARG A 316 18.53 26.47 -18.83
N LEU A 317 18.02 25.62 -19.72
CA LEU A 317 18.85 24.67 -20.48
C LEU A 317 19.79 25.37 -21.46
N LEU A 318 19.29 26.42 -22.11
CA LEU A 318 20.01 27.20 -23.12
C LEU A 318 20.84 28.36 -22.55
N ASP A 319 20.84 28.56 -21.22
CA ASP A 319 21.58 29.65 -20.59
C ASP A 319 23.08 29.54 -20.95
N PRO A 320 23.71 30.59 -21.54
CA PRO A 320 25.13 30.56 -21.93
C PRO A 320 26.14 30.53 -20.78
N ARG A 321 25.70 30.65 -19.53
CA ARG A 321 26.54 30.66 -18.33
C ARG A 321 26.23 29.49 -17.40
N LEU A 322 24.96 29.12 -17.31
CA LEU A 322 24.43 28.16 -16.34
C LEU A 322 23.81 26.91 -17.00
N GLY A 323 23.63 26.95 -18.31
CA GLY A 323 22.93 25.91 -19.07
C GLY A 323 23.74 24.64 -19.24
N SER A 324 23.06 23.58 -19.69
CA SER A 324 23.71 22.30 -19.94
C SER A 324 24.38 22.32 -21.31
N PRO A 325 25.70 22.02 -21.41
CA PRO A 325 26.37 21.88 -22.71
C PRO A 325 25.69 20.86 -23.63
N LEU A 326 25.13 19.80 -23.04
CA LEU A 326 24.39 18.77 -23.78
C LEU A 326 23.08 19.31 -24.36
N ALA A 327 22.45 20.30 -23.73
CA ALA A 327 21.22 20.93 -24.21
C ALA A 327 21.46 22.20 -25.05
N GLY A 328 22.70 22.49 -25.45
CA GLY A 328 23.02 23.68 -26.25
C GLY A 328 23.29 24.95 -25.43
N GLY A 329 23.32 24.88 -24.10
CA GLY A 329 23.89 25.92 -23.26
C GLY A 329 25.42 25.97 -23.39
N PHE A 330 26.03 27.07 -22.96
CA PHE A 330 27.49 27.20 -22.91
C PHE A 330 27.95 27.07 -21.45
N ARG A 331 28.96 26.25 -21.16
CA ARG A 331 29.77 26.41 -19.94
C ARG A 331 30.98 27.24 -20.33
N SER A 332 30.88 28.57 -20.19
CA SER A 332 32.08 29.40 -20.18
C SER A 332 32.76 29.26 -18.80
N GLY A 333 33.72 28.36 -18.70
CA GLY A 333 34.65 28.27 -17.58
C GLY A 333 36.05 28.02 -18.12
N ALA A 334 36.97 28.93 -17.82
CA ALA A 334 38.39 28.80 -18.14
C ALA A 334 38.96 27.48 -17.58
N GLU A 335 40.01 26.96 -18.23
CA GLU A 335 40.93 26.01 -17.60
C GLU A 335 41.53 26.69 -16.36
N GLU A 336 40.92 26.57 -15.19
CA GLU A 336 41.60 26.70 -13.90
C GLU A 336 40.69 26.30 -12.74
N GLN A 337 41.11 25.21 -12.07
CA GLN A 337 40.90 24.90 -10.65
C GLN A 337 39.45 24.72 -10.14
N GLY A 338 39.10 23.43 -10.00
CA GLY A 338 38.40 22.83 -8.85
C GLY A 338 37.32 23.65 -8.14
N TYR A 339 36.06 23.32 -8.43
CA TYR A 339 35.01 23.33 -7.42
C TYR A 339 34.06 22.16 -7.70
N ASP A 340 34.21 21.08 -6.93
CA ASP A 340 33.25 19.99 -6.92
C ASP A 340 32.02 20.45 -6.13
N PHE A 341 30.85 20.45 -6.78
CA PHE A 341 29.60 20.91 -6.18
C PHE A 341 29.02 19.85 -5.21
N TYR A 342 29.63 18.67 -5.11
CA TYR A 342 29.23 17.58 -4.23
C TYR A 342 30.24 17.34 -3.09
N ASP A 343 30.47 18.31 -2.21
CA ASP A 343 31.02 17.95 -0.89
C ASP A 343 30.58 18.91 0.23
N PRO A 344 29.46 18.62 0.93
CA PRO A 344 29.16 19.27 2.19
C PRO A 344 29.64 18.48 3.42
N PHE A 345 30.44 17.41 3.29
CA PHE A 345 30.86 16.59 4.43
C PHE A 345 32.28 16.04 4.29
N ARG A 346 33.28 16.93 4.36
CA ARG A 346 34.65 16.53 4.76
C ARG A 346 35.33 17.57 5.65
N GLU A 347 35.03 17.40 6.93
CA GLU A 347 35.81 17.72 8.14
C GLU A 347 36.34 19.15 8.39
N GLY A 348 35.85 19.70 9.49
CA GLY A 348 36.27 20.92 10.17
C GLY A 348 35.32 21.24 11.32
#